data_AF-A0A059C5F3-F1
#
_entry.id   AF-A0A059C5F3-F1
#
_cell.length_a   1.000
_cell.length_b   1.000
_cell.length_c   1.000
_cell.angle_alpha   90.00
_cell.angle_beta   90.00
_cell.angle_gamma   90.00
#
_symmetry.space_group_name_H-M   'P 1'
#
loop_
_entity.id
_entity.type
_entity.pdbx_description
1 polymer ?
#
loop_
_entity_poly.entity_id
_entity_poly.type
_entity_poly.pdbx_seq_one_letter_code
_entity_poly.pdbx_strand_id
1 'polypeptide(L)'
;MSEKQSFARGTCGYGNGVDQALFPSMVSTGGPSLFKAGKGCGACYEVKCTENAACSGNPVTVVITDECPAMANLGKANELRNAGVLQIQWQRVECNFPGVKATFHVDSGSNPNPNYFAALIEYEDGDGKLGAVNLKQALHSDSWLPMQHLWGAVWKLDGAGQLRALFSIKLTSLDSGKTLVANNVIPTGWQPGQTYRSVVNYAV
;
A
#
# COMPACT_ATOMS: atom_id res chain seq x y z
N MET A 1 20.69 5.96 -20.69
CA MET A 1 19.78 4.83 -20.44
C MET A 1 19.01 5.15 -19.18
N SER A 2 17.73 5.52 -19.30
CA SER A 2 16.88 5.89 -18.16
C SER A 2 16.36 4.61 -17.50
N GLU A 3 16.72 4.37 -16.25
CA GLU A 3 16.05 3.35 -15.43
C GLU A 3 14.57 3.71 -15.34
N LYS A 4 13.72 2.86 -15.93
CA LYS A 4 12.29 2.85 -15.62
C LYS A 4 12.20 2.28 -14.22
N GLN A 5 12.00 3.13 -13.21
CA GLN A 5 11.69 2.67 -11.86
C GLN A 5 10.27 2.09 -11.87
N SER A 6 10.15 0.83 -12.28
CA SER A 6 8.99 0.01 -11.95
C SER A 6 8.97 -0.16 -10.45
N PHE A 7 7.83 0.16 -9.83
CA PHE A 7 7.54 0.08 -8.41
C PHE A 7 8.33 -1.05 -7.73
N ALA A 8 9.38 -0.75 -6.95
CA ALA A 8 10.09 -1.75 -6.14
C ALA A 8 9.41 -1.82 -4.77
N ARG A 9 8.43 -2.72 -4.63
CA ARG A 9 7.61 -2.95 -3.44
C ARG A 9 8.34 -4.00 -2.58
N GLY A 10 8.62 -3.65 -1.32
CA GLY A 10 9.32 -4.51 -0.34
C GLY A 10 10.84 -4.57 -0.50
N THR A 11 11.53 -5.01 0.56
CA THR A 11 13.01 -5.04 0.67
C THR A 11 13.65 -6.02 -0.33
N CYS A 12 12.89 -6.97 -0.88
CA CYS A 12 13.35 -7.85 -1.96
C CYS A 12 13.21 -7.26 -3.38
N GLY A 13 12.53 -6.12 -3.53
CA GLY A 13 12.43 -5.42 -4.82
C GLY A 13 11.59 -6.12 -5.89
N TYR A 14 10.74 -7.09 -5.52
CA TYR A 14 9.90 -7.82 -6.48
C TYR A 14 8.80 -6.96 -7.13
N GLY A 15 8.49 -5.81 -6.54
CA GLY A 15 7.57 -4.86 -7.17
C GLY A 15 6.18 -5.43 -7.37
N ASN A 16 5.61 -5.22 -8.55
CA ASN A 16 4.30 -5.76 -8.91
C ASN A 16 4.30 -7.29 -9.06
N GLY A 17 5.45 -7.97 -8.97
CA GLY A 17 5.53 -9.43 -9.04
C GLY A 17 4.80 -10.12 -7.88
N VAL A 18 4.66 -9.45 -6.72
CA VAL A 18 4.01 -9.97 -5.51
C VAL A 18 2.50 -10.23 -5.67
N ASP A 19 1.86 -9.55 -6.63
CA ASP A 19 0.43 -9.67 -6.93
C ASP A 19 0.17 -10.42 -8.25
N GLN A 20 1.22 -10.92 -8.91
CA GLN A 20 1.15 -11.64 -10.18
C GLN A 20 1.20 -13.15 -9.98
N ALA A 21 0.88 -13.90 -11.04
CA ALA A 21 0.90 -15.38 -11.06
C ALA A 21 2.24 -16.01 -10.60
N LEU A 22 3.34 -15.23 -10.58
CA LEU A 22 4.64 -15.64 -10.03
C LEU A 22 4.61 -15.89 -8.52
N PHE A 23 3.88 -15.07 -7.77
CA PHE A 23 3.63 -15.24 -6.34
C PHE A 23 2.13 -15.11 -6.13
N PRO A 24 1.32 -16.17 -6.28
CA PRO A 24 -0.15 -16.11 -6.27
C PRO A 24 -0.69 -15.73 -4.88
N SER A 25 -0.46 -14.48 -4.46
CA SER A 25 -0.64 -13.92 -3.13
C SER A 25 0.01 -14.71 -1.97
N MET A 26 0.92 -15.63 -2.28
CA MET A 26 1.66 -16.45 -1.32
C MET A 26 2.93 -15.73 -0.84
N VAL A 27 2.79 -14.47 -0.43
CA VAL A 27 3.91 -13.61 -0.03
C VAL A 27 4.00 -13.51 1.48
N SER A 28 5.22 -13.46 1.99
CA SER A 28 5.49 -13.36 3.43
C SER A 28 6.72 -12.51 3.69
N THR A 29 6.79 -11.95 4.88
CA THR A 29 7.93 -11.18 5.37
C THR A 29 8.76 -12.06 6.30
N GLY A 30 10.07 -12.11 6.10
CA GLY A 30 10.98 -12.86 6.95
C GLY A 30 11.66 -11.96 7.96
N GLY A 31 11.83 -12.39 9.21
CA GLY A 31 12.78 -11.72 10.11
C GLY A 31 14.23 -11.88 9.62
N PRO A 32 15.22 -11.25 10.29
CA PRO A 32 16.61 -11.19 9.81
C PRO A 32 17.27 -12.53 9.48
N SER A 33 16.86 -13.64 10.11
CA SER A 33 17.41 -14.98 9.82
C SER A 33 16.84 -15.63 8.57
N LEU A 34 15.62 -15.27 8.17
CA LEU A 34 14.99 -15.77 6.96
C LEU A 34 15.38 -14.84 5.82
N PHE A 35 15.24 -13.53 6.01
CA PHE A 35 15.62 -12.51 5.03
C PHE A 35 17.12 -12.49 4.72
N LYS A 36 17.99 -12.71 5.73
CA LYS A 36 19.46 -12.80 5.60
C LYS A 36 20.08 -11.66 4.79
N ALA A 37 19.71 -10.42 5.08
CA ALA A 37 20.12 -9.24 4.32
C ALA A 37 19.90 -9.40 2.79
N GLY A 38 18.69 -9.86 2.41
CA GLY A 38 18.27 -10.07 1.03
C GLY A 38 18.58 -11.44 0.45
N LYS A 39 19.49 -12.23 1.04
CA LYS A 39 19.83 -13.57 0.52
C LYS A 39 18.69 -14.58 0.63
N GLY A 40 17.70 -14.31 1.48
CA GLY A 40 16.50 -15.11 1.62
C GLY A 40 15.35 -14.71 0.72
N CYS A 41 15.48 -13.64 -0.06
CA CYS A 41 14.45 -13.24 -1.02
C CYS A 41 14.18 -14.38 -2.01
N GLY A 42 12.92 -14.76 -2.15
CA GLY A 42 12.50 -15.84 -3.05
C GLY A 42 12.57 -17.24 -2.43
N ALA A 43 13.01 -17.37 -1.17
CA ALA A 43 12.97 -18.64 -0.45
C ALA A 43 11.52 -19.04 -0.12
N CYS A 44 11.20 -20.31 -0.35
CA CYS A 44 9.88 -20.89 -0.08
C CYS A 44 9.84 -21.61 1.26
N TYR A 45 8.73 -21.50 1.97
CA TYR A 45 8.47 -22.16 3.25
C TYR A 45 7.07 -22.73 3.30
N GLU A 46 6.88 -23.88 3.95
CA GLU A 46 5.56 -24.41 4.26
C GLU A 46 5.10 -23.93 5.65
N VAL A 47 3.89 -23.40 5.72
CA VAL A 47 3.26 -22.91 6.94
C VAL A 47 1.95 -23.65 7.15
N LYS A 48 1.73 -24.14 8.36
CA LYS A 48 0.53 -24.91 8.72
C LYS A 48 0.01 -24.45 10.08
N CYS A 49 -1.30 -24.23 10.16
CA CYS A 49 -2.00 -24.04 11.43
C CYS A 49 -2.61 -25.36 11.92
N THR A 50 -2.53 -25.62 13.23
CA THR A 50 -3.04 -26.86 13.86
C THR A 50 -3.89 -26.67 15.10
N GLU A 51 -3.81 -25.53 15.80
CA GLU A 51 -4.39 -25.40 17.15
C GLU A 51 -5.83 -24.84 17.19
N ASN A 52 -6.30 -24.21 16.11
CA ASN A 52 -7.64 -23.63 16.04
C ASN A 52 -8.57 -24.50 15.18
N ALA A 53 -9.82 -24.70 15.60
CA ALA A 53 -10.81 -25.48 14.87
C ALA A 53 -11.12 -24.96 13.45
N ALA A 54 -10.86 -23.68 13.18
CA ALA A 54 -10.99 -23.08 11.85
C ALA A 54 -9.80 -23.43 10.92
N CYS A 55 -8.73 -24.02 11.42
CA CYS A 55 -7.55 -24.34 10.62
C CYS A 55 -7.80 -25.57 9.74
N SER A 56 -7.49 -25.43 8.45
CA SER A 56 -7.69 -26.50 7.45
C SER A 56 -6.85 -27.75 7.70
N GLY A 57 -5.79 -27.64 8.52
CA GLY A 57 -4.81 -28.70 8.76
C GLY A 57 -3.86 -28.97 7.58
N ASN A 58 -4.04 -28.30 6.44
CA ASN A 58 -3.18 -28.43 5.27
C ASN A 58 -2.09 -27.33 5.28
N PRO A 59 -0.83 -27.67 4.96
CA PRO A 59 0.20 -26.65 4.81
C PRO A 59 -0.05 -25.79 3.55
N VAL A 60 0.37 -24.53 3.62
CA VAL A 60 0.45 -23.61 2.47
C VAL A 60 1.90 -23.21 2.25
N THR A 61 2.31 -23.10 0.99
CA THR A 61 3.65 -22.59 0.66
C THR A 61 3.61 -21.07 0.62
N VAL A 62 4.61 -20.39 1.19
CA VAL A 62 4.78 -18.94 1.12
C VAL A 62 6.20 -18.60 0.69
N VAL A 63 6.39 -17.43 0.08
CA VAL A 63 7.69 -16.94 -0.40
C VAL A 63 8.09 -15.69 0.38
N ILE A 64 9.37 -15.60 0.79
CA ILE A 64 9.90 -14.40 1.43
C ILE A 64 10.11 -13.30 0.40
N THR A 65 9.33 -12.21 0.52
CA THR A 65 9.35 -11.05 -0.37
C THR A 65 9.71 -9.74 0.34
N ASP A 66 9.81 -9.76 1.66
CA ASP A 66 10.17 -8.58 2.45
C ASP A 66 10.87 -8.97 3.77
N GLU A 67 11.42 -7.98 4.46
CA GLU A 67 11.95 -8.11 5.81
C GLU A 67 10.94 -7.59 6.84
N CYS A 68 10.72 -8.37 7.90
CA CYS A 68 9.94 -7.94 9.06
C CYS A 68 10.86 -7.44 10.18
N PRO A 69 10.51 -6.36 10.88
CA PRO A 69 11.23 -5.91 12.07
C PRO A 69 11.37 -7.00 13.13
N ALA A 70 12.45 -6.94 13.92
CA ALA A 70 12.71 -7.91 14.97
C ALA A 70 11.73 -7.73 16.16
N MET A 71 10.91 -8.74 16.43
CA MET A 71 10.11 -8.84 17.68
C MET A 71 10.90 -9.43 18.87
N ALA A 72 12.14 -9.87 18.63
CA ALA A 72 13.00 -10.41 19.67
C ALA A 72 13.81 -9.29 20.33
N ASN A 73 14.06 -9.44 21.64
CA ASN A 73 15.11 -8.69 22.30
C ASN A 73 16.45 -8.83 21.56
N LEU A 74 17.30 -7.81 21.64
CA LEU A 74 18.60 -7.79 20.99
C LEU A 74 19.38 -9.08 21.33
N GLY A 75 19.86 -9.79 20.30
CA GLY A 75 20.58 -11.06 20.45
C GLY A 75 19.72 -12.32 20.65
N LYS A 76 18.42 -12.20 20.97
CA LYS A 76 17.54 -13.35 21.27
C LYS A 76 16.74 -13.87 20.07
N ALA A 77 17.08 -13.43 18.87
CA ALA A 77 16.31 -13.78 17.68
C ALA A 77 16.27 -15.29 17.41
N ASN A 78 17.33 -16.04 17.72
CA ASN A 78 17.36 -17.50 17.59
C ASN A 78 16.50 -18.21 18.66
N GLU A 79 16.52 -17.73 19.90
CA GLU A 79 15.65 -18.26 20.98
C GLU A 79 14.18 -18.12 20.60
N LEU A 80 13.77 -16.94 20.13
CA LEU A 80 12.38 -16.69 19.71
C LEU A 80 11.96 -17.59 18.54
N ARG A 81 12.86 -17.86 17.59
CA ARG A 81 12.59 -18.76 16.45
C ARG A 81 12.46 -20.21 16.86
N ASN A 82 13.30 -20.66 17.79
CA ASN A 82 13.29 -22.04 18.28
C ASN A 82 12.13 -22.34 19.23
N ALA A 83 11.41 -21.32 19.70
CA ALA A 83 10.23 -21.50 20.54
C ALA A 83 9.06 -22.18 19.78
N GLY A 84 9.09 -22.20 18.45
CA GLY A 84 8.07 -22.84 17.62
C GLY A 84 6.76 -22.06 17.64
N VAL A 85 5.73 -22.60 18.30
CA VAL A 85 4.43 -21.93 18.41
C VAL A 85 4.51 -20.84 19.49
N LEU A 86 4.24 -19.60 19.08
CA LEU A 86 4.24 -18.44 19.97
C LEU A 86 2.81 -17.95 20.18
N GLN A 87 2.46 -17.72 21.45
CA GLN A 87 1.26 -16.96 21.79
C GLN A 87 1.52 -15.48 21.53
N ILE A 88 0.85 -14.95 20.51
CA ILE A 88 0.99 -13.56 20.10
C ILE A 88 -0.16 -12.72 20.65
N GLN A 89 0.17 -11.54 21.16
CA GLN A 89 -0.82 -10.49 21.42
C GLN A 89 -0.78 -9.50 20.26
N TRP A 90 -1.95 -9.06 19.83
CA TRP A 90 -2.07 -8.10 18.75
C TRP A 90 -3.07 -7.02 19.16
N GLN A 91 -2.77 -5.79 18.75
CA GLN A 91 -3.65 -4.66 18.93
C GLN A 91 -3.51 -3.79 17.69
N ARG A 92 -4.64 -3.39 17.10
CA ARG A 92 -4.64 -2.37 16.06
C ARG A 92 -4.27 -1.02 16.66
N VAL A 93 -3.36 -0.30 16.01
CA VAL A 93 -2.94 1.06 16.37
C VAL A 93 -3.12 2.00 15.18
N GLU A 94 -3.17 3.31 15.45
CA GLU A 94 -3.15 4.32 14.40
C GLU A 94 -1.78 4.33 13.70
N CYS A 95 -1.80 4.54 12.39
CA CYS A 95 -0.62 4.74 11.56
C CYS A 95 -0.05 6.13 11.78
N ASN A 96 1.28 6.24 11.89
CA ASN A 96 1.99 7.50 11.93
C ASN A 96 3.25 7.37 11.06
N PHE A 97 3.37 8.22 10.04
CA PHE A 97 4.49 8.26 9.10
C PHE A 97 5.30 9.58 9.27
N PRO A 98 6.22 9.66 10.24
CA PRO A 98 6.98 10.88 10.51
C PRO A 98 7.73 11.40 9.29
N GLY A 99 7.61 12.70 9.03
CA GLY A 99 8.29 13.36 7.91
C GLY A 99 7.70 13.06 6.52
N VAL A 100 6.67 12.22 6.44
CA VAL A 100 5.95 11.91 5.20
C VAL A 100 4.52 12.47 5.30
N LYS A 101 3.92 12.73 4.14
CA LYS A 101 2.55 13.21 3.99
C LYS A 101 1.82 12.32 2.99
N ALA A 102 0.50 12.39 3.00
CA ALA A 102 -0.32 11.62 2.07
C ALA A 102 0.17 11.85 0.63
N THR A 103 0.48 10.75 -0.06
CA THR A 103 1.16 10.75 -1.36
C THR A 103 0.30 10.03 -2.38
N PHE A 104 0.29 10.56 -3.60
CA PHE A 104 -0.54 10.09 -4.71
C PHE A 104 0.36 9.66 -5.86
N HIS A 105 0.49 8.35 -6.06
CA HIS A 105 1.19 7.80 -7.21
C HIS A 105 0.18 7.54 -8.34
N VAL A 106 0.23 8.36 -9.39
CA VAL A 106 -0.68 8.26 -10.52
C VAL A 106 -0.31 7.04 -11.35
N ASP A 107 -1.27 6.17 -11.58
CA ASP A 107 -1.07 4.93 -12.34
C ASP A 107 -0.58 5.23 -13.77
N SER A 108 0.33 4.41 -14.28
CA SER A 108 0.90 4.56 -15.62
C SER A 108 -0.11 4.39 -16.76
N GLY A 109 -1.22 3.69 -16.51
CA GLY A 109 -2.35 3.56 -17.43
C GLY A 109 -3.31 4.75 -17.43
N SER A 110 -3.14 5.70 -16.49
CA SER A 110 -3.91 6.95 -16.49
C SER A 110 -3.71 7.68 -17.81
N ASN A 111 -4.80 8.15 -18.41
CA ASN A 111 -4.76 8.90 -19.66
C ASN A 111 -5.72 10.10 -19.56
N PRO A 112 -5.24 11.31 -19.87
CA PRO A 112 -6.11 12.48 -19.91
C PRO A 112 -7.09 12.46 -21.10
N ASN A 113 -6.95 11.49 -22.01
CA ASN A 113 -7.83 11.22 -23.15
C ASN A 113 -7.63 9.71 -23.53
N PRO A 114 -8.62 8.80 -23.39
CA PRO A 114 -10.06 8.99 -23.21
C PRO A 114 -10.57 9.15 -21.76
N ASN A 115 -9.83 9.81 -20.87
CA ASN A 115 -10.30 10.31 -19.56
C ASN A 115 -10.30 9.29 -18.43
N TYR A 116 -9.26 8.47 -18.37
CA TYR A 116 -9.05 7.55 -17.26
C TYR A 116 -8.04 8.13 -16.26
N PHE A 117 -8.39 8.14 -14.98
CA PHE A 117 -7.46 8.49 -13.92
C PHE A 117 -7.48 7.43 -12.84
N ALA A 118 -6.31 6.94 -12.44
CA ALA A 118 -6.17 6.11 -11.27
C ALA A 118 -4.94 6.54 -10.47
N ALA A 119 -5.04 6.46 -9.15
CA ALA A 119 -3.92 6.73 -8.26
C ALA A 119 -3.90 5.76 -7.10
N LEU A 120 -2.69 5.29 -6.78
CA LEU A 120 -2.37 4.66 -5.51
C LEU A 120 -2.20 5.77 -4.47
N ILE A 121 -2.83 5.58 -3.31
CA ILE A 121 -2.73 6.49 -2.17
C ILE A 121 -1.85 5.82 -1.11
N GLU A 122 -0.90 6.58 -0.59
CA GLU A 122 0.12 6.09 0.33
C GLU A 122 0.34 7.04 1.51
N TYR A 123 0.79 6.48 2.62
CA TYR A 123 1.21 7.19 3.84
C TYR A 123 0.09 7.98 4.53
N GLU A 124 -1.11 7.41 4.57
CA GLU A 124 -2.24 7.96 5.32
C GLU A 124 -2.04 7.72 6.83
N ASP A 125 -1.87 8.79 7.59
CA ASP A 125 -1.85 8.72 9.05
C ASP A 125 -3.26 8.36 9.59
N GLY A 126 -3.33 7.99 10.87
CA GLY A 126 -4.58 7.68 11.56
C GLY A 126 -5.05 6.26 11.27
N ASP A 127 -6.28 6.07 10.82
CA ASP A 127 -6.84 4.73 10.67
C ASP A 127 -6.13 3.88 9.59
N GLY A 128 -5.48 4.54 8.62
CA GLY A 128 -4.79 3.89 7.50
C GLY A 128 -5.72 3.15 6.51
N LYS A 129 -7.04 3.26 6.67
CA LYS A 129 -8.05 2.61 5.82
C LYS A 129 -8.98 3.65 5.24
N LEU A 130 -9.10 3.68 3.91
CA LEU A 130 -9.99 4.60 3.21
C LEU A 130 -11.32 3.92 2.86
N GLY A 131 -12.43 4.56 3.23
CA GLY A 131 -13.78 4.13 2.87
C GLY A 131 -14.34 4.86 1.66
N ALA A 132 -13.86 6.07 1.38
CA ALA A 132 -14.20 6.82 0.18
C ALA A 132 -13.07 7.73 -0.25
N VAL A 133 -12.96 7.93 -1.57
CA VAL A 133 -12.06 8.89 -2.19
C VAL A 133 -12.86 9.69 -3.20
N ASN A 134 -12.70 11.02 -3.17
CA ASN A 134 -13.31 11.91 -4.14
C ASN A 134 -12.26 12.80 -4.80
N LEU A 135 -12.48 13.10 -6.08
CA LEU A 135 -11.65 13.98 -6.88
C LEU A 135 -12.43 15.22 -7.28
N LYS A 136 -11.83 16.39 -7.08
CA LYS A 136 -12.35 17.68 -7.54
C LYS A 136 -11.45 18.19 -8.66
N GLN A 137 -12.07 18.54 -9.79
CA GLN A 137 -11.40 19.03 -11.00
C GLN A 137 -11.43 20.55 -11.08
N ALA A 138 -10.38 21.18 -11.59
CA ALA A 138 -10.22 22.62 -11.77
C ALA A 138 -10.28 23.46 -10.47
N LEU A 139 -9.65 24.63 -10.51
CA LEU A 139 -9.48 25.49 -9.33
C LEU A 139 -10.81 25.97 -8.73
N HIS A 140 -11.82 26.19 -9.57
CA HIS A 140 -13.09 26.83 -9.22
C HIS A 140 -14.30 25.89 -9.28
N SER A 141 -14.09 24.57 -9.39
CA SER A 141 -15.20 23.63 -9.21
C SER A 141 -15.42 23.39 -7.72
N ASP A 142 -16.69 23.27 -7.34
CA ASP A 142 -17.11 22.80 -6.02
C ASP A 142 -17.63 21.36 -6.05
N SER A 143 -17.66 20.74 -7.24
CA SER A 143 -18.16 19.38 -7.41
C SER A 143 -17.09 18.33 -7.13
N TRP A 144 -17.40 17.44 -6.20
CA TRP A 144 -16.58 16.27 -5.84
C TRP A 144 -17.08 15.04 -6.57
N LEU A 145 -16.24 14.44 -7.41
CA LEU A 145 -16.53 13.23 -8.14
C LEU A 145 -16.11 12.01 -7.29
N PRO A 146 -17.00 11.05 -7.02
CA PRO A 146 -16.63 9.84 -6.31
C PRO A 146 -15.72 8.98 -7.18
N MET A 147 -14.61 8.53 -6.59
CA MET A 147 -13.72 7.55 -7.20
C MET A 147 -14.18 6.14 -6.80
N GLN A 148 -13.93 5.18 -7.69
CA GLN A 148 -14.21 3.77 -7.49
C GLN A 148 -12.95 3.07 -6.95
N HIS A 149 -13.12 2.20 -5.96
CA HIS A 149 -12.05 1.31 -5.54
C HIS A 149 -11.77 0.30 -6.66
N LEU A 150 -10.51 0.17 -7.07
CA LEU A 150 -10.12 -0.75 -8.14
C LEU A 150 -9.51 -2.02 -7.55
N TRP A 151 -8.38 -1.88 -6.86
CA TRP A 151 -7.69 -2.98 -6.16
C TRP A 151 -6.68 -2.39 -5.16
N GLY A 152 -6.40 -3.11 -4.06
CA GLY A 152 -5.43 -2.65 -3.06
C GLY A 152 -5.76 -1.25 -2.52
N ALA A 153 -4.81 -0.32 -2.59
CA ALA A 153 -4.99 1.10 -2.26
C ALA A 153 -5.15 1.99 -3.52
N VAL A 154 -5.51 1.40 -4.66
CA VAL A 154 -5.70 2.11 -5.93
C VAL A 154 -7.16 2.49 -6.11
N TRP A 155 -7.39 3.77 -6.37
CA TRP A 155 -8.71 4.34 -6.65
C TRP A 155 -8.73 4.93 -8.05
N LYS A 156 -9.81 4.70 -8.79
CA LYS A 156 -9.98 5.15 -10.16
C LYS A 156 -11.18 6.07 -10.35
N LEU A 157 -11.10 6.90 -11.38
CA LEU A 157 -12.20 7.69 -11.89
C LEU A 157 -12.28 7.47 -13.40
N ASP A 158 -13.40 6.91 -13.85
CA ASP A 158 -13.72 6.83 -15.27
C ASP A 158 -14.41 8.14 -15.66
N GLY A 159 -13.82 8.89 -16.60
CA GLY A 159 -14.39 10.13 -17.08
C GLY A 159 -15.45 9.89 -18.14
N ALA A 160 -16.62 10.53 -17.98
CA ALA A 160 -17.59 10.71 -19.07
C ALA A 160 -17.18 11.84 -20.05
N GLY A 161 -16.00 12.45 -19.86
CA GLY A 161 -15.49 13.59 -20.62
C GLY A 161 -14.12 14.05 -20.13
N GLN A 162 -13.53 15.08 -20.78
CA GLN A 162 -12.14 15.50 -20.54
C GLN A 162 -11.85 15.83 -19.07
N LEU A 163 -10.83 15.19 -18.50
CA LEU A 163 -10.36 15.50 -17.15
C LEU A 163 -9.66 16.86 -17.14
N ARG A 164 -10.14 17.76 -16.29
CA ARG A 164 -9.64 19.14 -16.16
C ARG A 164 -8.81 19.28 -14.88
N ALA A 165 -7.50 19.12 -15.00
CA ALA A 165 -6.57 19.47 -13.93
C ALA A 165 -6.61 20.99 -13.65
N LEU A 166 -6.23 21.49 -12.48
CA LEU A 166 -5.69 20.87 -11.27
C LEU A 166 -6.66 19.91 -10.54
N PHE A 167 -6.15 18.86 -9.89
CA PHE A 167 -6.98 17.99 -9.04
C PHE A 167 -6.72 18.21 -7.55
N SER A 168 -7.82 18.31 -6.80
CA SER A 168 -7.83 18.14 -5.34
C SER A 168 -8.41 16.78 -5.00
N ILE A 169 -7.83 16.10 -4.02
CA ILE A 169 -8.28 14.77 -3.59
C ILE A 169 -8.78 14.86 -2.14
N LYS A 170 -9.98 14.35 -1.90
CA LYS A 170 -10.55 14.20 -0.56
C LYS A 170 -10.56 12.73 -0.20
N LEU A 171 -9.98 12.42 0.94
CA LEU A 171 -9.92 11.09 1.53
C LEU A 171 -10.88 11.04 2.70
N THR A 172 -11.62 9.95 2.83
CA THR A 172 -12.48 9.69 3.99
C THR A 172 -12.08 8.36 4.60
N SER A 173 -11.72 8.38 5.86
CA SER A 173 -11.39 7.16 6.60
C SER A 173 -12.60 6.24 6.73
N LEU A 174 -12.38 4.93 6.57
CA LEU A 174 -13.43 3.93 6.65
C LEU A 174 -14.04 3.82 8.05
N ASP A 175 -13.20 3.83 9.09
CA ASP A 175 -13.65 3.52 10.44
C ASP A 175 -14.15 4.76 11.18
N SER A 176 -13.36 5.84 11.18
CA SER A 176 -13.72 7.07 11.90
C SER A 176 -14.56 8.06 11.09
N GLY A 177 -14.63 7.92 9.76
CA GLY A 177 -15.26 8.91 8.88
C GLY A 177 -14.52 10.26 8.83
N LYS A 178 -13.35 10.40 9.48
CA LYS A 178 -12.50 11.59 9.40
C LYS A 178 -12.14 11.85 7.93
N THR A 179 -12.07 13.13 7.55
CA THR A 179 -11.72 13.52 6.17
C THR A 179 -10.42 14.31 6.11
N LEU A 180 -9.68 14.09 5.03
CA LEU A 180 -8.46 14.82 4.68
C LEU A 180 -8.63 15.37 3.27
N VAL A 181 -8.37 16.67 3.07
CA VAL A 181 -8.42 17.30 1.74
C VAL A 181 -7.03 17.75 1.33
N ALA A 182 -6.47 17.04 0.35
CA ALA A 182 -5.26 17.44 -0.35
C ALA A 182 -5.65 18.37 -1.52
N ASN A 183 -5.71 19.67 -1.23
CA ASN A 183 -6.04 20.67 -2.24
C ASN A 183 -4.93 20.73 -3.30
N ASN A 184 -5.34 20.78 -4.57
CA ASN A 184 -4.46 21.14 -5.68
C ASN A 184 -3.21 20.25 -5.81
N VAL A 185 -3.28 19.02 -5.32
CA VAL A 185 -2.13 18.13 -5.14
C VAL A 185 -1.60 17.57 -6.46
N ILE A 186 -2.46 17.40 -7.47
CA ILE A 186 -2.04 16.96 -8.81
C ILE A 186 -2.15 18.15 -9.77
N PRO A 187 -1.02 18.67 -10.29
CA PRO A 187 -0.97 19.90 -11.07
C PRO A 187 -1.45 19.71 -12.51
N THR A 188 -1.66 20.82 -13.22
CA THR A 188 -1.88 20.81 -14.67
C THR A 188 -0.66 20.23 -15.37
N GLY A 189 -0.87 19.40 -16.39
CA GLY A 189 0.21 18.73 -17.11
C GLY A 189 0.82 17.53 -16.37
N TRP A 190 0.14 17.02 -15.34
CA TRP A 190 0.50 15.77 -14.67
C TRP A 190 0.76 14.66 -15.69
N GLN A 191 1.77 13.85 -15.42
CA GLN A 191 2.15 12.71 -16.25
C GLN A 191 1.76 11.39 -15.57
N PRO A 192 1.31 10.38 -16.34
CA PRO A 192 1.09 9.03 -15.83
C PRO A 192 2.38 8.43 -15.24
N GLY A 193 2.24 7.61 -14.19
CA GLY A 193 3.38 6.98 -13.51
C GLY A 193 4.16 7.90 -12.58
N GLN A 194 3.77 9.17 -12.44
CA GLN A 194 4.42 10.13 -11.54
C GLN A 194 3.79 10.15 -10.15
N THR A 195 4.61 10.52 -9.16
CA THR A 195 4.20 10.67 -7.78
C THR A 195 4.05 12.13 -7.40
N TYR A 196 2.92 12.48 -6.77
CA TYR A 196 2.61 13.81 -6.27
C TYR A 196 2.41 13.75 -4.76
N ARG A 197 3.20 14.52 -4.02
CA ARG A 197 3.16 14.57 -2.55
C ARG A 197 2.28 15.72 -2.10
N SER A 198 1.38 15.47 -1.15
CA SER A 198 0.65 16.55 -0.50
C SER A 198 1.48 17.22 0.60
N VAL A 199 0.92 18.29 1.16
CA VAL A 199 1.46 18.99 2.34
C VAL A 199 0.65 18.68 3.61
N VAL A 200 -0.32 17.75 3.54
CA VAL A 200 -1.27 17.48 4.61
C VAL A 200 -1.29 15.99 4.97
N ASN A 201 -1.70 15.67 6.18
CA ASN A 201 -2.05 14.32 6.59
C ASN A 201 -3.16 14.37 7.65
N TYR A 202 -3.71 13.21 8.01
CA TYR A 202 -4.60 13.12 9.17
C TYR A 202 -3.84 13.50 10.44
N ALA A 203 -4.53 14.16 11.37
CA ALA A 203 -3.97 14.43 12.68
C ALA A 203 -3.96 13.14 13.51
N VAL A 204 -2.80 12.81 14.06
CA VAL A 204 -2.51 11.70 14.98
C VAL A 204 -1.75 12.22 16.19
#